data_AF-A0A1Q6EH64-F1
#
_entry.id   AF-A0A1Q6EH64-F1
#
_cell.length_a   1.000
_cell.length_b   1.000
_cell.length_c   1.000
_cell.angle_alpha   90.00
_cell.angle_beta   90.00
_cell.angle_gamma   90.00
#
_symmetry.space_group_name_H-M   'P 1'
#
loop_
_entity.id
_entity.type
_entity.pdbx_description
1 polymer ?
#
loop_
_entity_poly.entity_id
_entity_poly.type
_entity_poly.pdbx_seq_one_letter_code
_entity_poly.pdbx_strand_id
1 'polypeptide(L)'
;MKIQFGRRFWIVATAVIVVFTVFVVGRNALHAVKIKRQINALTREQSYYSEKIAQDSTLLERLKYDDYLEEYARENYHMQGRNEHVYIIRE
;
A
#
# COMPACT_ATOMS: atom_id res chain seq x y z
N MET A 1 -36.51 51.21 -10.36
CA MET A 1 -35.90 50.72 -11.62
C MET A 1 -36.39 49.30 -11.89
N LYS A 2 -37.16 49.06 -12.96
CA LYS A 2 -37.48 47.69 -13.40
C LYS A 2 -36.33 47.22 -14.28
N ILE A 3 -35.41 46.43 -13.72
CA ILE A 3 -34.32 45.85 -14.50
C ILE A 3 -34.93 44.79 -15.41
N GLN A 4 -35.15 45.13 -16.68
CA GLN A 4 -35.64 44.16 -17.66
C GLN A 4 -34.44 43.35 -18.17
N PHE A 5 -34.29 42.16 -17.62
CA PHE A 5 -33.28 41.21 -18.06
C PHE A 5 -33.71 40.57 -19.39
N GLY A 6 -33.15 41.05 -20.49
CA GLY A 6 -33.36 40.46 -21.81
C GLY A 6 -32.71 39.08 -21.93
N ARG A 7 -33.16 38.29 -22.91
CA ARG A 7 -32.67 36.91 -23.19
C ARG A 7 -31.14 36.79 -23.26
N ARG A 8 -30.44 37.82 -23.73
CA ARG A 8 -28.97 37.88 -23.81
C ARG A 8 -28.28 37.91 -22.43
N PHE A 9 -28.89 38.56 -21.44
CA PHE A 9 -28.37 38.58 -20.07
C PHE A 9 -28.38 37.18 -19.44
N TRP A 10 -29.49 36.46 -19.59
CA TRP A 10 -29.61 35.09 -19.07
C TRP A 10 -28.65 34.11 -19.73
N ILE A 11 -28.37 34.28 -21.04
CA ILE A 11 -27.35 33.48 -21.74
C ILE A 11 -25.97 33.74 -21.16
N VAL A 12 -25.60 35.01 -20.96
CA VAL A 12 -24.29 35.38 -20.38
C VAL A 12 -24.17 34.90 -18.93
N ALA A 13 -25.20 35.10 -18.11
CA ALA A 13 -25.22 34.63 -16.73
C ALA A 13 -25.04 33.11 -16.64
N THR A 14 -25.72 32.36 -17.51
CA THR A 14 -25.59 30.89 -17.56
C THR A 14 -24.20 30.48 -18.03
N ALA A 15 -23.64 31.15 -19.04
CA ALA A 15 -22.29 30.88 -19.52
C ALA A 15 -21.23 31.08 -18.42
N VAL A 16 -21.34 32.14 -17.62
CA VAL A 16 -20.44 32.40 -16.49
C VAL A 16 -20.55 31.31 -15.44
N ILE A 17 -21.77 30.88 -15.09
CA ILE A 17 -21.98 29.79 -14.13
C ILE A 17 -21.37 28.48 -14.63
N VAL A 18 -21.56 28.15 -15.91
CA VAL A 18 -21.01 26.93 -16.51
C VAL A 18 -19.48 26.96 -16.50
N VAL A 19 -18.87 28.07 -16.90
CA VAL A 19 -17.40 28.23 -16.88
C VAL A 19 -16.86 28.10 -15.46
N PHE A 20 -17.49 28.74 -14.49
CA PHE A 20 -17.10 28.64 -13.09
C PHE A 20 -17.23 27.21 -12.55
N THR A 21 -18.32 26.53 -12.88
CA THR A 21 -18.57 25.14 -12.47
C THR A 21 -17.53 24.20 -13.07
N VAL A 22 -17.23 24.33 -14.36
CA VAL A 22 -16.20 23.53 -15.03
C VAL A 22 -14.82 23.76 -14.40
N PHE A 23 -14.48 25.00 -14.07
CA PHE A 23 -13.22 25.33 -13.40
C PHE A 23 -13.09 24.67 -12.02
N VAL A 24 -14.15 24.72 -11.21
CA VAL A 24 -14.20 24.10 -9.88
C VAL A 24 -14.13 22.57 -9.97
N VAL A 25 -14.91 21.97 -10.88
CA VAL A 25 -14.94 20.50 -11.08
C VAL A 25 -13.61 20.00 -11.65
N GLY A 26 -13.00 20.72 -12.60
CA GLY A 26 -11.72 20.36 -13.19
C GLY A 26 -10.59 20.32 -12.16
N ARG A 27 -10.55 21.29 -11.24
CA ARG A 27 -9.61 21.26 -10.11
C ARG A 27 -9.84 20.02 -9.23
N ASN A 28 -11.08 19.70 -8.91
CA ASN A 28 -11.41 18.55 -8.06
C ASN A 28 -11.09 17.20 -8.73
N ALA A 29 -11.28 17.09 -10.04
CA ALA A 29 -11.02 15.87 -10.81
C ALA A 29 -9.54 15.45 -10.76
N LEU A 30 -8.61 16.41 -10.85
CA LEU A 30 -7.17 16.13 -10.73
C LEU A 30 -6.80 15.58 -9.34
N HIS A 31 -7.42 16.11 -8.29
CA HIS A 31 -7.24 15.60 -6.93
C HIS A 31 -7.82 14.18 -6.78
N ALA A 32 -9.00 13.92 -7.34
CA ALA A 32 -9.63 12.60 -7.29
C ALA A 32 -8.76 11.52 -7.98
N VAL A 33 -8.12 11.84 -9.12
CA VAL A 33 -7.20 10.92 -9.80
C VAL A 33 -5.95 10.64 -8.97
N LYS A 34 -5.37 11.66 -8.34
CA LYS A 34 -4.21 11.48 -7.43
C LYS A 34 -4.57 10.62 -6.22
N ILE A 35 -5.75 10.82 -5.65
CA ILE A 35 -6.22 10.03 -4.51
C ILE A 35 -6.43 8.57 -4.92
N LYS A 36 -7.08 8.31 -6.07
CA LYS A 36 -7.25 6.94 -6.58
C LYS A 36 -5.92 6.22 -6.80
N ARG A 37 -4.90 6.92 -7.33
CA ARG A 37 -3.56 6.34 -7.49
C ARG A 37 -2.91 5.99 -6.16
N GLN A 38 -3.03 6.85 -5.15
CA GLN A 38 -2.52 6.58 -3.81
C GLN A 38 -3.23 5.39 -3.16
N ILE A 39 -4.55 5.31 -3.31
CA ILE A 39 -5.33 4.16 -2.82
C ILE A 39 -4.83 2.87 -3.47
N ASN A 40 -4.69 2.83 -4.80
CA ASN A 40 -4.20 1.63 -5.48
C ASN A 40 -2.78 1.24 -5.05
N ALA A 41 -1.90 2.20 -4.81
CA ALA A 41 -0.55 1.93 -4.32
C ALA A 41 -0.59 1.29 -2.91
N LEU A 42 -1.36 1.87 -1.99
CA LEU A 42 -1.54 1.35 -0.64
C LEU A 42 -2.21 -0.03 -0.63
N THR A 43 -3.20 -0.27 -1.47
CA THR A 43 -3.83 -1.59 -1.61
C THR A 43 -2.83 -2.63 -2.11
N ARG A 44 -1.95 -2.26 -3.03
CA ARG A 44 -0.91 -3.18 -3.54
C ARG A 44 0.13 -3.50 -2.47
N GLU A 45 0.54 -2.51 -1.68
CA GLU A 45 1.41 -2.74 -0.52
C GLU A 45 0.74 -3.63 0.52
N GLN A 46 -0.53 -3.36 0.84
CA GLN A 46 -1.30 -4.20 1.77
C GLN A 46 -1.36 -5.65 1.29
N SER A 47 -1.66 -5.89 0.01
CA SER A 47 -1.68 -7.27 -0.53
C SER A 47 -0.31 -7.93 -0.45
N TYR A 48 0.76 -7.19 -0.75
CA TYR A 48 2.13 -7.72 -0.69
C TYR A 48 2.53 -8.12 0.73
N TYR A 49 2.29 -7.25 1.71
CA TYR A 49 2.61 -7.57 3.11
C TYR A 49 1.71 -8.65 3.68
N SER A 50 0.43 -8.68 3.30
CA SER A 50 -0.50 -9.75 3.69
C SER A 50 -0.02 -11.12 3.19
N GLU A 51 0.44 -11.21 1.95
CA GLU A 51 1.00 -12.44 1.39
C GLU A 51 2.31 -12.83 2.08
N LYS A 52 3.19 -11.86 2.33
CA LYS A 52 4.44 -12.10 3.04
C LYS A 52 4.23 -12.60 4.46
N ILE A 53 3.28 -12.00 5.20
CA ILE A 53 2.89 -12.47 6.54
C ILE A 53 2.35 -13.88 6.47
N ALA A 54 1.52 -14.23 5.48
CA ALA A 54 1.01 -15.59 5.34
C ALA A 54 2.14 -16.60 5.11
N GLN A 55 3.11 -16.27 4.23
CA GLN A 55 4.30 -17.10 4.02
C GLN A 55 5.13 -17.22 5.30
N ASP A 56 5.43 -16.11 5.96
CA ASP A 56 6.23 -16.08 7.19
C ASP A 56 5.53 -16.83 8.34
N SER A 57 4.20 -16.80 8.41
CA SER A 57 3.41 -17.53 9.41
C SER A 57 3.55 -19.03 9.24
N THR A 58 3.56 -19.53 8.00
CA THR A 58 3.81 -20.96 7.75
C THR A 58 5.24 -21.37 8.10
N LEU A 59 6.19 -20.45 7.94
CA LEU A 59 7.60 -20.67 8.28
C LEU A 59 7.79 -20.67 9.81
N LEU A 60 7.13 -19.75 10.51
CA LEU A 60 7.08 -19.70 11.98
C LEU A 60 6.41 -20.93 12.59
N GLU A 61 5.35 -21.45 11.98
CA GLU A 61 4.69 -22.67 12.43
C GLU A 61 5.62 -23.89 12.30
N ARG A 62 6.43 -23.95 11.23
CA ARG A 62 7.47 -24.98 11.06
C ARG A 62 8.62 -24.83 12.07
N LEU A 63 9.05 -23.60 12.35
CA LEU A 63 10.09 -23.30 13.35
C LEU A 63 9.64 -23.53 14.80
N LYS A 64 8.34 -23.77 15.03
CA LYS A 64 7.79 -24.10 16.35
C LYS A 64 8.11 -25.55 16.77
N TYR A 65 8.56 -26.38 15.83
CA TYR A 65 9.06 -27.73 16.09
C TYR A 65 10.58 -27.65 16.35
N ASP A 66 11.02 -28.08 17.54
CA ASP A 66 12.39 -27.92 18.05
C ASP A 66 13.47 -28.41 17.05
N ASP A 67 13.22 -29.52 16.35
CA ASP A 67 14.18 -30.10 15.39
C ASP A 67 14.51 -29.15 14.22
N TYR A 68 13.50 -28.44 13.69
CA TYR A 68 13.70 -27.51 12.56
C TYR A 68 14.35 -26.20 12.99
N LEU A 69 14.10 -25.77 14.22
CA LEU A 69 14.74 -24.60 14.82
C LEU A 69 16.24 -24.85 15.02
N GLU A 70 16.59 -26.04 15.49
CA GLU A 70 17.98 -26.46 15.69
C GLU A 70 18.72 -26.58 14.36
N GLU A 71 18.09 -27.20 13.34
CA GLU A 71 18.65 -27.30 11.98
C GLU A 71 18.91 -25.92 11.37
N TYR A 72 17.94 -24.99 11.43
CA TYR A 72 18.10 -23.63 10.93
C TYR A 72 19.19 -22.84 11.66
N ALA A 73 19.27 -22.99 12.99
CA ALA A 73 20.29 -22.34 13.81
C ALA A 73 21.70 -22.87 13.52
N ARG A 74 21.84 -24.16 13.20
CA ARG A 74 23.11 -24.77 12.77
C ARG A 74 23.53 -24.29 11.39
N GLU A 75 22.61 -24.27 10.41
CA GLU A 75 22.94 -23.87 9.04
C GLU A 75 23.23 -22.38 8.88
N ASN A 76 22.40 -21.50 9.48
CA ASN A 76 22.48 -20.06 9.22
C ASN A 76 23.36 -19.33 10.25
N TYR A 77 23.45 -19.86 11.47
CA TYR A 77 24.12 -19.19 12.59
C TYR A 77 25.21 -20.03 13.26
N HIS A 78 25.43 -21.27 12.79
CA HIS A 78 26.45 -22.19 13.30
C HIS A 78 26.39 -22.37 14.83
N MET A 79 25.19 -22.30 15.40
CA MET A 79 24.98 -22.44 16.84
C MET A 79 25.16 -23.90 17.28
N GLN A 80 25.66 -24.10 18.49
CA GLN A 80 25.88 -25.41 19.11
C GLN A 80 24.80 -25.70 20.16
N GLY A 81 24.41 -26.97 20.30
CA GLY A 81 23.46 -27.39 21.33
C GLY A 81 24.03 -27.18 22.74
N ARG A 82 23.16 -26.99 23.76
CA ARG A 82 23.61 -26.94 25.16
C ARG A 82 24.18 -28.31 25.54
N ASN A 83 25.48 -28.37 25.81
CA ASN A 83 26.30 -29.57 26.08
C ASN A 83 26.83 -30.33 24.85
N GLU A 84 26.89 -29.71 23.67
CA GLU A 84 27.55 -30.30 22.52
C GLU A 84 29.00 -29.82 22.38
N HIS A 85 29.94 -30.75 22.26
CA HIS A 85 31.35 -30.45 22.00
C HIS A 85 31.68 -30.77 20.53
N VAL A 86 31.79 -29.72 19.71
CA VAL A 86 32.13 -29.84 18.28
C VAL A 86 33.65 -29.81 18.11
N TYR A 87 34.21 -30.85 17.50
CA TYR A 87 35.63 -30.94 17.17
C TYR A 87 35.82 -30.72 15.66
N ILE A 88 36.60 -29.70 15.29
CA ILE A 88 37.00 -29.48 13.89
C ILE A 88 38.27 -30.29 13.65
N ILE A 89 38.15 -31.42 12.96
CA ILE A 89 39.30 -32.19 12.49
C ILE A 89 39.75 -31.57 11.16
N ARG A 90 40.98 -31.07 11.12
CA ARG A 90 41.63 -30.68 9.86
C ARG A 90 42.38 -31.90 9.34
N GLU A 91 42.18 -32.22 8.06
CA GLU A 91 43.02 -33.17 7.32
C GLU A 91 44.47 -32.69 7.25
#